data_AF-A0A2R4T3R3-F1
#
_entry.id   AF-A0A2R4T3R3-F1
#
_cell.length_a   1.000
_cell.length_b   1.000
_cell.length_c   1.000
_cell.angle_alpha   90.00
_cell.angle_beta   90.00
_cell.angle_gamma   90.00
#
_symmetry.space_group_name_H-M   'P 1'
#
loop_
_entity.id
_entity.type
_entity.pdbx_description
1 polymer ?
#
loop_
_entity_poly.entity_id
_entity_poly.type
_entity_poly.pdbx_seq_one_letter_code
_entity_poly.pdbx_strand_id
1 'polypeptide(L)'
;MDPIPSRPAYKDDDGNVRIPIWLTKNGRHTADTEMVLLPSEAELLSERLTDAIGDPRSTLQSLLHAPVIAQGPGVTVVSKLPHSA
;
A
#
# COMPACT_ATOMS: atom_id res chain seq x y z
N MET A 1 15.63 15.32 7.07
CA MET A 1 15.70 13.97 6.50
C MET A 1 14.25 13.56 6.27
N ASP A 2 13.83 13.51 5.01
CA ASP A 2 12.43 13.24 4.64
C ASP A 2 12.03 11.79 4.91
N PRO A 3 10.74 11.52 5.21
CA PRO A 3 10.33 10.27 5.83
C PRO A 3 10.37 9.08 4.84
N ILE A 4 10.82 7.93 5.35
CA ILE A 4 10.93 6.61 4.68
C ILE A 4 9.64 6.01 4.09
N PRO A 5 8.38 6.36 4.47
CA PRO A 5 7.19 5.64 3.99
C PRO A 5 6.95 5.70 2.48
N SER A 6 7.70 6.52 1.75
CA SER A 6 7.61 6.66 0.29
C SER A 6 8.75 5.95 -0.47
N ARG A 7 9.69 5.28 0.21
CA ARG A 7 10.74 4.53 -0.50
C ARG A 7 10.19 3.18 -0.99
N PRO A 8 10.24 2.91 -2.31
CA PRO A 8 9.77 1.64 -2.83
C PRO A 8 10.69 0.50 -2.39
N ALA A 9 10.13 -0.70 -2.31
CA ALA A 9 10.92 -1.92 -2.23
C ALA A 9 11.76 -2.08 -3.53
N TYR A 10 12.95 -2.65 -3.41
CA TYR A 10 13.87 -2.82 -4.52
C TYR A 10 14.60 -4.16 -4.44
N LYS A 11 15.22 -4.59 -5.53
CA LYS A 11 16.10 -5.78 -5.54
C LYS A 11 17.55 -5.34 -5.36
N ASP A 12 18.29 -6.06 -4.52
CA ASP A 12 19.73 -5.86 -4.40
C ASP A 12 20.53 -6.72 -5.39
N ASP A 13 21.86 -6.60 -5.33
CA ASP A 13 22.79 -7.27 -6.25
C ASP A 13 22.75 -8.80 -6.14
N ASP A 14 22.32 -9.32 -4.98
CA ASP A 14 22.16 -10.76 -4.73
C ASP A 14 20.76 -11.27 -5.17
N GLY A 15 19.90 -10.37 -5.67
CA GLY A 15 18.55 -10.68 -6.10
C GLY A 15 17.53 -10.74 -4.96
N ASN A 16 17.92 -10.37 -3.74
CA ASN A 16 17.00 -10.29 -2.59
C ASN A 16 16.14 -9.05 -2.71
N VAL A 17 14.93 -9.11 -2.14
CA VAL A 17 14.03 -7.96 -2.05
C VAL A 17 14.29 -7.22 -0.75
N ARG A 18 14.61 -5.93 -0.85
CA ARG A 18 14.79 -5.01 0.28
C ARG A 18 13.60 -4.09 0.42
N ILE A 19 13.01 -4.08 1.61
CA ILE A 19 11.88 -3.25 1.97
C ILE A 19 12.32 -2.28 3.07
N PRO A 20 12.43 -0.97 2.78
CA PRO A 20 12.67 0.04 3.81
C PRO A 20 11.50 0.08 4.79
N ILE A 21 11.79 -0.03 6.10
CA ILE A 21 10.77 -0.05 7.16
C ILE A 21 11.12 0.87 8.33
N TRP A 22 10.08 1.30 9.03
CA TRP A 22 10.17 2.03 10.29
C TRP A 22 9.96 1.12 11.48
N LEU A 23 10.90 1.15 12.41
CA LEU A 23 10.72 0.57 13.73
C LEU A 23 10.10 1.62 14.64
N THR A 24 8.98 1.26 15.26
CA THR A 24 8.31 2.11 16.24
C THR A 24 8.25 1.40 17.59
N LYS A 25 8.36 2.18 18.66
CA LYS A 25 8.14 1.74 20.03
C LYS A 25 7.13 2.67 20.66
N ASN A 26 6.02 2.12 21.14
CA ASN A 26 4.91 2.90 21.72
C ASN A 26 4.40 4.00 20.78
N GLY A 27 4.28 3.70 19.48
CA GLY A 27 3.82 4.65 18.45
C GLY A 27 4.84 5.73 18.08
N ARG A 28 6.03 5.74 18.69
CA ARG A 28 7.11 6.68 18.36
C ARG A 28 8.16 6.00 17.47
N HIS A 29 8.52 6.65 16.37
CA HIS A 29 9.65 6.26 15.53
C HIS A 29 10.92 6.10 16.38
N THR A 30 11.60 4.99 16.17
CA THR A 30 12.80 4.61 16.91
C THR A 30 13.99 4.42 15.99
N ALA A 31 13.79 3.80 14.83
CA ALA A 31 14.86 3.61 13.85
C ALA A 31 14.30 3.35 12.45
N ASP A 32 15.17 3.59 11.49
CA ASP A 32 15.02 3.23 10.09
C ASP A 32 15.84 1.95 9.85
N THR A 33 15.26 0.95 9.18
CA THR A 33 15.97 -0.27 8.81
C THR A 33 15.44 -0.86 7.51
N GLU A 34 16.05 -1.93 7.02
CA GLU A 34 15.58 -2.69 5.87
C GLU A 34 15.20 -4.10 6.30
N MET A 35 14.06 -4.59 5.82
CA MET A 35 13.72 -6.00 5.82
C MET A 35 14.23 -6.60 4.51
N VAL A 36 15.08 -7.62 4.61
CA VAL A 36 15.66 -8.32 3.46
C VAL A 36 15.00 -9.68 3.33
N LEU A 37 14.48 -9.98 2.15
CA LEU A 37 13.72 -11.19 1.86
C LEU A 37 14.27 -11.88 0.62
N LEU A 38 14.25 -13.21 0.62
CA LEU A 38 14.38 -13.96 -0.61
C LEU A 38 13.19 -13.67 -1.55
N PRO A 39 13.33 -13.88 -2.87
CA PRO A 39 12.21 -13.70 -3.80
C PRO A 39 10.94 -14.46 -3.39
N SER A 40 11.06 -15.72 -2.95
CA SER A 40 9.94 -16.53 -2.50
C SER A 40 9.27 -16.01 -1.22
N GLU A 41 10.05 -15.42 -0.31
CA GLU A 41 9.53 -14.82 0.91
C GLU A 41 8.79 -13.51 0.61
N ALA A 42 9.29 -12.74 -0.35
CA ALA A 42 8.63 -11.52 -0.81
C ALA A 42 7.30 -11.79 -1.51
N GLU A 43 7.24 -12.84 -2.33
CA GLU A 43 5.99 -13.33 -2.95
C GLU A 43 4.98 -13.74 -1.88
N LEU A 44 5.40 -14.57 -0.92
CA LEU A 44 4.54 -15.00 0.18
C LEU A 44 4.05 -13.82 1.02
N LEU A 45 4.92 -12.85 1.35
CA LEU A 45 4.53 -11.65 2.09
C LEU A 45 3.49 -10.85 1.31
N SER A 46 3.66 -10.68 0.00
CA SER A 46 2.72 -9.96 -0.86
C SER A 46 1.35 -10.62 -0.89
N GLU A 47 1.29 -11.95 -1.03
CA GLU A 47 0.04 -12.71 -0.98
C GLU A 47 -0.67 -12.54 0.36
N ARG A 48 0.06 -12.76 1.47
CA ARG A 48 -0.52 -12.67 2.82
C ARG A 48 -0.97 -11.26 3.17
N LEU A 49 -0.23 -10.24 2.73
CA LEU A 49 -0.62 -8.86 2.94
C LEU A 49 -1.87 -8.50 2.13
N THR A 50 -1.96 -8.98 0.89
CA THR A 50 -3.16 -8.81 0.04
C THR A 50 -4.37 -9.47 0.68
N ASP A 51 -4.23 -10.70 1.15
CA ASP A 51 -5.29 -11.42 1.87
C ASP A 51 -5.73 -10.69 3.13
N ALA A 52 -4.77 -10.17 3.92
CA ALA A 52 -5.04 -9.49 5.19
C ALA A 52 -5.69 -8.12 5.02
N ILE A 53 -5.32 -7.36 3.98
CA ILE A 53 -5.95 -6.09 3.63
C ILE A 53 -7.35 -6.32 3.03
N GLY A 54 -7.62 -7.53 2.53
CA GLY A 54 -8.87 -7.87 1.83
C GLY A 54 -8.92 -7.22 0.45
N ASP A 55 -10.11 -7.07 -0.14
CA ASP A 55 -10.27 -6.30 -1.37
C ASP A 55 -10.29 -4.78 -1.03
N PRO A 56 -9.20 -4.03 -1.26
CA PRO A 56 -9.19 -2.60 -1.03
C PRO A 56 -10.19 -1.88 -1.94
N ARG A 57 -10.57 -2.44 -3.11
CA ARG A 57 -11.63 -1.87 -3.94
C ARG A 57 -12.98 -2.01 -3.26
N SER A 58 -13.30 -3.15 -2.67
CA SER A 58 -14.55 -3.33 -1.90
C SER A 58 -14.62 -2.37 -0.71
N THR A 59 -13.51 -2.18 0.01
CA THR A 59 -13.42 -1.23 1.14
C THR A 59 -13.54 0.23 0.67
N LEU A 60 -12.83 0.61 -0.39
CA LEU A 60 -12.97 1.95 -0.99
C LEU A 60 -14.36 2.19 -1.57
N GLN A 61 -14.98 1.21 -2.23
CA GLN A 61 -16.36 1.29 -2.72
C GLN A 61 -17.35 1.47 -1.57
N SER A 62 -17.15 0.78 -0.45
CA SER A 62 -17.96 0.93 0.76
C SER A 62 -17.87 2.36 1.33
N LEU A 63 -16.65 2.92 1.38
CA LEU A 63 -16.39 4.30 1.85
C LEU A 63 -16.91 5.37 0.87
N LEU A 64 -16.96 5.06 -0.42
CA LEU A 64 -17.42 5.97 -1.50
C LEU A 64 -18.93 5.85 -1.80
N HIS A 65 -19.72 5.16 -0.96
CA HIS A 65 -21.19 5.14 -1.08
C HIS A 65 -21.86 6.48 -0.71
N ALA A 66 -21.11 7.46 -0.19
CA ALA A 66 -21.49 8.87 -0.30
C ALA A 66 -20.89 9.43 -1.60
N PRO A 67 -21.56 10.31 -2.35
CA PRO A 67 -21.03 10.87 -3.59
C PRO A 67 -19.78 11.71 -3.29
N VAL A 68 -18.61 11.07 -3.36
CA VAL A 68 -17.32 11.71 -3.15
C VAL A 68 -16.69 11.94 -4.52
N ILE A 69 -16.52 13.21 -4.86
CA ILE A 69 -15.67 13.62 -5.98
C ILE A 69 -14.23 13.51 -5.49
N ALA A 70 -13.51 12.47 -5.91
CA ALA A 70 -12.08 12.39 -5.70
C ALA A 70 -11.37 13.16 -6.83
N GLN A 71 -10.69 14.26 -6.47
CA GLN A 71 -9.79 14.98 -7.38
C GLN A 71 -8.34 14.61 -7.08
N GLY A 72 -7.65 14.06 -8.08
CA GLY A 72 -6.18 13.99 -8.12
C GLY A 72 -5.63 14.88 -9.24
N PRO A 73 -4.31 15.17 -9.27
CA PRO A 73 -3.69 15.95 -10.34
C PRO A 73 -3.96 15.29 -11.70
N GLY A 74 -4.84 15.90 -12.51
CA GLY A 74 -5.18 15.44 -13.86
C GLY A 74 -6.23 14.33 -13.97
N VAL A 75 -6.85 13.87 -12.87
CA VAL A 75 -7.87 12.81 -12.92
C VAL A 75 -9.10 13.17 -12.08
N THR A 76 -10.26 13.24 -12.72
CA THR A 76 -11.57 13.31 -12.07
C THR A 76 -12.27 11.97 -12.24
N VAL A 77 -12.48 11.25 -11.16
CA VAL A 77 -13.32 10.05 -11.15
C VAL A 77 -14.73 10.43 -10.73
N VAL A 78 -15.71 10.21 -11.61
CA VAL A 78 -17.14 10.39 -11.31
C VAL A 78 -17.80 9.02 -11.30
N SER A 79 -18.30 8.60 -10.14
CA SER A 79 -19.16 7.42 -10.03
C SER A 79 -20.51 7.71 -10.67
N LYS A 80 -20.76 7.13 -11.85
CA LYS A 80 -22.07 7.19 -12.51
C LYS A 80 -22.97 6.11 -11.89
N LEU A 81 -24.04 6.52 -11.24
CA LEU A 81 -25.09 5.60 -10.78
C LEU A 81 -25.67 4.83 -11.98
N PRO A 82 -25.85 3.51 -11.89
CA PRO A 82 -26.54 2.76 -12.94
C PRO A 82 -27.99 3.26 -13.05
N HIS A 83 -28.39 3.61 -14.27
CA HIS A 83 -29.77 3.93 -14.59
C HIS A 83 -30.57 2.64 -14.45
N SER A 84 -31.47 2.57 -13.47
CA SER A 84 -32.45 1.49 -13.39
C SER A 84 -33.41 1.66 -14.58
N ALA A 85 -33.43 0.68 -15.48
CA ALA A 85 -34.44 0.54 -16.53
C ALA A 85 -35.43 -0.54 -16.13
#